data_AF-A0A1H1AQD0-F1
#
_entry.id   AF-A0A1H1AQD0-F1
#
_cell.length_a   1.000
_cell.length_b   1.000
_cell.length_c   1.000
_cell.angle_alpha   90.00
_cell.angle_beta   90.00
_cell.angle_gamma   90.00
#
_symmetry.space_group_name_H-M   'P 1'
#
loop_
_entity.id
_entity.type
_entity.pdbx_description
1 polymer ?
#
loop_
_entity_poly.entity_id
_entity_poly.type
_entity_poly.pdbx_seq_one_letter_code
_entity_poly.pdbx_strand_id
1 'polypeptide(L)'
;MHDLTWRNSIQGSTGPVDMLLLDGMEVARLHQNVTTGAWFVTLDQHLAYERRHNHDCTSYEAGKAGAEMWAKRHEEQIRREIEERRARRRR
;
A
#
# COMPACT_ATOMS: atom_id res chain seq x y z
N MET A 1 -14.96 -0.86 -11.51
CA MET A 1 -14.28 -2.13 -11.15
C MET A 1 -12.99 -1.73 -10.44
N HIS A 2 -12.81 -2.09 -9.17
CA HIS A 2 -11.65 -1.67 -8.38
C HIS A 2 -10.49 -2.60 -8.75
N ASP A 3 -9.42 -2.11 -9.40
CA ASP A 3 -8.22 -2.92 -9.70
C ASP A 3 -7.27 -2.89 -8.51
N LEU A 4 -7.74 -3.46 -7.40
CA LEU A 4 -7.00 -3.57 -6.16
C LEU A 4 -6.33 -4.95 -6.10
N THR A 5 -5.00 -5.00 -6.09
CA THR A 5 -4.26 -6.26 -6.15
C THR A 5 -3.13 -6.29 -5.13
N TRP A 6 -2.98 -7.42 -4.42
CA TRP A 6 -1.83 -7.67 -3.57
C TRP A 6 -0.70 -8.40 -4.32
N ARG A 7 0.55 -7.99 -4.10
CA ARG A 7 1.76 -8.63 -4.64
C ARG A 7 2.89 -8.65 -3.61
N ASN A 8 3.95 -9.40 -3.91
CA ASN A 8 5.21 -9.35 -3.18
C ASN A 8 6.03 -8.17 -3.70
N SER A 9 6.53 -7.33 -2.79
CA SER A 9 7.43 -6.22 -3.10
C SER A 9 8.79 -6.71 -3.62
N ILE A 10 9.22 -7.88 -3.15
CA ILE A 10 10.41 -8.58 -3.61
C ILE A 10 10.01 -9.65 -4.63
N GLN A 11 10.51 -9.53 -5.86
CA GLN A 11 10.30 -10.51 -6.91
C GLN A 11 10.85 -11.87 -6.51
N GLY A 12 10.06 -12.93 -6.70
CA GLY A 12 10.46 -14.31 -6.36
C GLY A 12 10.38 -14.66 -4.88
N SER A 13 9.96 -13.73 -4.00
CA SER A 13 9.64 -14.06 -2.61
C SER A 13 8.50 -15.08 -2.57
N THR A 14 8.63 -16.08 -1.70
CA THR A 14 7.57 -17.06 -1.37
C THR A 14 6.80 -16.70 -0.10
N GLY A 15 7.17 -15.57 0.53
CA GLY A 15 6.49 -15.06 1.72
C GLY A 15 5.13 -14.42 1.43
N PRO A 16 4.44 -13.93 2.48
CA PRO A 16 3.16 -13.25 2.34
C PRO A 16 3.24 -12.02 1.43
N VAL A 17 2.16 -11.77 0.67
CA VAL A 17 1.99 -10.54 -0.11
C VAL A 17 1.93 -9.33 0.80
N ASP A 18 2.75 -8.33 0.51
CA ASP A 18 3.00 -7.18 1.36
C ASP A 18 2.71 -5.85 0.64
N MET A 19 2.49 -5.86 -0.66
CA MET A 19 2.30 -4.66 -1.47
C MET A 19 0.89 -4.58 -2.04
N LEU A 20 0.15 -3.54 -1.67
CA LEU A 20 -1.18 -3.24 -2.20
C LEU A 20 -1.06 -2.27 -3.39
N LEU A 21 -1.55 -2.71 -4.54
CA LEU A 21 -1.60 -1.95 -5.77
C LEU A 21 -3.02 -1.45 -6.05
N LEU A 22 -3.15 -0.20 -6.50
CA LEU A 22 -4.35 0.33 -7.15
C LEU A 22 -3.97 0.85 -8.54
N ASP A 23 -4.67 0.38 -9.58
CA ASP A 23 -4.37 0.67 -10.98
C ASP A 23 -2.88 0.40 -11.33
N GLY A 24 -2.28 -0.64 -10.73
CA GLY A 24 -0.87 -1.00 -10.90
C GLY A 24 0.15 -0.08 -10.20
N MET A 25 -0.29 0.90 -9.40
CA MET A 25 0.60 1.71 -8.54
C MET A 25 0.53 1.24 -7.10
N GLU A 26 1.67 1.10 -6.44
CA GLU A 26 1.74 0.81 -5.01
C GLU A 26 1.19 1.97 -4.17
N VAL A 27 0.14 1.68 -3.39
CA VAL A 27 -0.57 2.66 -2.54
C VAL A 27 -0.44 2.34 -1.06
N ALA A 28 -0.20 1.07 -0.70
CA ALA A 28 0.12 0.69 0.66
C ALA A 28 1.11 -0.47 0.69
N ARG A 29 1.89 -0.57 1.78
CA ARG A 29 2.79 -1.69 2.04
C ARG A 29 2.67 -2.14 3.47
N LEU A 30 2.53 -3.44 3.67
CA LEU A 30 2.52 -4.09 4.95
C LEU A 30 3.95 -4.47 5.35
N HIS A 31 4.27 -4.29 6.62
CA HIS A 31 5.59 -4.55 7.17
C HIS A 31 5.47 -5.35 8.45
N GLN A 32 6.44 -6.24 8.66
CA GLN A 32 6.67 -6.86 9.95
C GLN A 32 7.97 -6.33 10.53
N ASN A 33 7.92 -5.86 11.77
CA ASN A 33 9.11 -5.60 12.54
C ASN A 33 9.78 -6.94 12.86
N VAL A 34 10.98 -7.15 12.33
CA VAL A 34 11.72 -8.42 12.48
C VAL A 34 12.18 -8.68 13.92
N THR A 35 12.27 -7.66 14.75
CA THR A 35 12.71 -7.77 16.15
C THR A 35 11.55 -8.05 17.08
N THR A 36 10.42 -7.35 16.92
CA THR A 36 9.26 -7.47 17.82
C THR A 36 8.16 -8.38 17.29
N GLY A 37 8.19 -8.73 16.01
CA GLY A 37 7.13 -9.45 15.31
C GLY A 37 5.87 -8.62 15.04
N ALA A 38 5.85 -7.34 15.47
CA ALA A 38 4.71 -6.46 15.30
C ALA A 38 4.49 -6.11 13.82
N TRP A 39 3.23 -5.95 13.44
CA TRP A 39 2.84 -5.57 12.08
C TRP A 39 2.47 -4.09 12.03
N PHE A 40 2.80 -3.44 10.92
CA PHE A 40 2.30 -2.11 10.60
C PHE A 40 2.13 -1.97 9.09
N VAL A 41 1.24 -1.08 8.66
CA VAL A 41 1.05 -0.73 7.25
C VAL A 41 1.52 0.70 7.01
N THR A 42 2.31 0.91 5.97
CA THR A 42 2.63 2.21 5.40
C THR A 42 1.61 2.51 4.30
N LEU A 43 0.78 3.52 4.50
CA LEU A 43 -0.17 4.04 3.52
C LEU A 43 0.48 5.14 2.66
N ASP A 44 -0.21 5.52 1.59
CA ASP A 44 0.22 6.58 0.67
C ASP A 44 1.59 6.35 0.04
N GLN A 45 1.94 5.08 -0.24
CA GLN A 45 3.24 4.70 -0.83
C GLN A 45 3.49 5.36 -2.20
N HIS A 46 2.43 5.70 -2.93
CA HIS A 46 2.47 6.45 -4.19
C HIS A 46 2.81 7.93 -4.00
N LEU A 47 3.00 8.41 -2.78
CA LEU A 47 3.41 9.78 -2.48
C LEU A 47 4.87 9.84 -2.05
N ALA A 48 5.33 11.07 -1.80
CA ALA A 48 6.64 11.34 -1.21
C ALA A 48 6.68 10.88 0.25
N TYR A 49 7.87 10.57 0.76
CA TYR A 49 8.05 9.88 2.05
C TYR A 49 7.39 10.61 3.22
N GLU A 50 7.48 11.93 3.24
CA GLU A 50 6.91 12.83 4.25
C GLU A 50 5.38 12.84 4.29
N ARG A 51 4.71 12.33 3.25
CA ARG A 51 3.25 12.22 3.16
C ARG A 51 2.74 10.81 3.46
N ARG A 52 3.63 9.87 3.81
CA ARG A 52 3.27 8.49 4.13
C ARG A 52 2.84 8.38 5.58
N HIS A 53 1.88 7.51 5.83
CA HIS A 53 1.32 7.30 7.16
C HIS A 53 1.51 5.85 7.59
N ASN A 54 2.09 5.65 8.76
CA ASN A 54 2.20 4.33 9.35
C ASN A 54 1.02 4.07 10.29
N HIS A 55 0.41 2.90 10.16
CA HIS A 55 -0.61 2.41 11.07
C HIS A 55 -0.18 1.06 11.62
N ASP A 56 0.01 1.00 12.93
CA ASP A 56 0.24 -0.26 13.63
C ASP A 56 -0.98 -1.17 13.50
N CYS A 57 -0.75 -2.47 13.32
CA CYS A 57 -1.80 -3.45 13.20
C CYS A 57 -1.49 -4.69 14.04
N THR A 58 -2.56 -5.34 14.52
CA THR A 58 -2.46 -6.45 15.47
C THR A 58 -2.02 -7.76 14.82
N SER A 59 -2.12 -7.87 13.50
CA SER A 59 -1.70 -9.04 12.72
C SER A 59 -1.55 -8.70 11.23
N TYR A 60 -0.93 -9.61 10.48
CA TYR A 60 -0.87 -9.56 9.02
C TYR A 60 -2.26 -9.37 8.39
N GLU A 61 -3.23 -10.22 8.77
CA GLU A 61 -4.58 -10.19 8.20
C GLU A 61 -5.34 -8.90 8.55
N ALA A 62 -5.19 -8.42 9.79
CA ALA A 62 -5.79 -7.16 10.21
C ALA A 62 -5.21 -5.97 9.42
N GLY A 63 -3.89 -5.96 9.22
CA GLY A 63 -3.23 -4.93 8.41
C GLY A 63 -3.68 -4.96 6.95
N LYS A 64 -3.77 -6.16 6.37
CA LYS A 64 -4.24 -6.37 5.00
C LYS A 64 -5.67 -5.87 4.81
N ALA A 65 -6.59 -6.31 5.68
CA ALA A 65 -7.99 -5.89 5.63
C ALA A 65 -8.17 -4.38 5.85
N GLY A 66 -7.41 -3.80 6.79
CA GLY A 66 -7.40 -2.36 7.05
C GLY A 66 -6.93 -1.55 5.85
N ALA A 67 -5.85 -2.00 5.20
CA ALA A 67 -5.32 -1.36 3.99
C ALA A 67 -6.32 -1.41 2.82
N GLU A 68 -6.98 -2.55 2.60
CA GLU A 68 -8.03 -2.67 1.58
C GLU A 68 -9.22 -1.76 1.86
N MET A 69 -9.67 -1.69 3.12
CA MET A 69 -10.78 -0.82 3.53
C MET A 69 -10.43 0.65 3.34
N TRP A 70 -9.21 1.05 3.70
CA TRP A 70 -8.69 2.39 3.43
C TRP A 70 -8.65 2.68 1.93
N ALA A 71 -8.06 1.80 1.12
CA ALA A 71 -7.94 2.00 -0.32
C ALA A 71 -9.31 2.16 -0.99
N LYS A 72 -10.30 1.35 -0.60
CA LYS A 72 -11.69 1.48 -1.06
C LYS A 72 -12.33 2.80 -0.62
N ARG A 73 -12.12 3.21 0.62
CA ARG A 73 -12.70 4.46 1.17
C ARG A 73 -12.13 5.72 0.49
N HIS A 74 -10.86 5.68 0.12
CA HIS A 74 -10.12 6.81 -0.45
C HIS A 74 -9.86 6.66 -1.96
N GLU A 75 -10.53 5.73 -2.64
CA GLU A 75 -10.22 5.34 -4.02
C GLU A 75 -10.15 6.54 -4.97
N GLU A 76 -11.17 7.40 -4.98
CA GLU A 76 -11.23 8.56 -5.89
C GLU A 76 -10.05 9.51 -5.69
N GLN A 77 -9.69 9.78 -4.43
CA GLN A 77 -8.55 10.63 -4.11
C GLN A 77 -7.24 9.99 -4.56
N ILE A 78 -7.04 8.70 -4.26
CA ILE A 78 -5.82 7.97 -4.59
C ILE A 78 -5.65 7.92 -6.11
N ARG A 79 -6.71 7.62 -6.87
CA ARG A 79 -6.68 7.61 -8.35
C ARG A 79 -6.24 8.97 -8.91
N ARG A 80 -6.83 10.07 -8.42
CA ARG A 80 -6.44 11.43 -8.83
C ARG A 80 -4.95 11.68 -8.56
N GLU A 81 -4.45 11.31 -7.39
CA GLU A 81 -3.04 11.48 -7.03
C GLU A 81 -2.10 10.62 -7.89
N ILE A 82 -2.51 9.38 -8.23
CA ILE A 82 -1.78 8.51 -9.16
C ILE A 82 -1.70 9.15 -10.55
N GLU A 83 -2.80 9.70 -11.05
CA GLU A 83 -2.84 10.39 -12.35
C GLU A 83 -1.94 11.64 -12.35
N GLU A 84 -2.02 12.47 -11.32
CA GLU A 84 -1.12 13.62 -11.14
C GLU A 84 0.36 13.19 -11.15
N ARG A 85 0.70 12.11 -10.43
CA ARG A 85 2.07 11.57 -10.40
C ARG A 85 2.50 11.05 -11.76
N ARG A 86 1.63 10.35 -12.48
CA ARG A 86 1.89 9.87 -13.86
C ARG A 86 2.11 11.04 -14.81
N ALA A 87 1.30 12.10 -14.71
CA ALA A 87 1.44 13.30 -15.52
C ALA A 87 2.78 14.02 -15.27
N ARG A 88 3.21 14.12 -14.01
CA ARG A 88 4.52 14.69 -13.64
C ARG A 88 5.70 13.88 -14.20
N ARG A 89 5.61 12.55 -14.23
CA ARG A 89 6.67 11.66 -14.75
C ARG A 89 6.79 11.66 -16.28
N ARG A 90 5.76 12.07 -17.00
CA ARG A 90 5.74 12.14 -18.47
C ARG A 90 6.30 13.45 -19.03
N ARG A 91 6.56 14.43 -18.16
CA ARG A 91 7.20 15.71 -18.50
C ARG A 91 8.69 15.59 -18.29
#